data_AF-A0A1G6GQ00-F1
#
_entry.id   AF-A0A1G6GQ00-F1
#
_cell.length_a   1.000
_cell.length_b   1.000
_cell.length_c   1.000
_cell.angle_alpha   90.00
_cell.angle_beta   90.00
_cell.angle_gamma   90.00
#
_symmetry.space_group_name_H-M   'P 1'
#
loop_
_entity.id
_entity.type
_entity.pdbx_description
1 polymer ?
#
loop_
_entity_poly.entity_id
_entity_poly.type
_entity_poly.pdbx_seq_one_letter_code
_entity_poly.pdbx_strand_id
1 'polypeptide(L)'
;MQRVKYEYLRKRAIRKQPADDQTLLRTYETFEAKLIEQAQSEQDLLDLMQRERPFLMAAKTLHLTESEVYKRMQRLEKVLNDTVHRDAKHLHWIDVSNSLPHQASHFTGDTKTFLLAMQSQTHLKTKKNQKGG
;
A
#
# COMPACT_ATOMS: atom_id res chain seq x y z
N MET A 1 -8.10 -7.97 9.17
CA MET A 1 -7.32 -6.76 9.55
C MET A 1 -5.98 -6.61 8.82
N GLN A 2 -5.17 -7.67 8.64
CA GLN A 2 -3.86 -7.54 7.97
C GLN A 2 -3.96 -7.07 6.51
N ARG A 3 -4.93 -7.59 5.74
CA ARG A 3 -5.20 -7.16 4.35
C ARG A 3 -5.52 -5.66 4.24
N VAL A 4 -6.42 -5.16 5.08
CA VAL A 4 -6.81 -3.73 5.08
C VAL A 4 -5.61 -2.83 5.43
N LYS A 5 -4.79 -3.25 6.40
CA LYS A 5 -3.54 -2.55 6.76
C LYS A 5 -2.57 -2.52 5.57
N TYR A 6 -2.40 -3.64 4.88
CA TYR A 6 -1.56 -3.74 3.68
C TYR A 6 -2.07 -2.84 2.56
N GLU A 7 -3.36 -2.88 2.24
CA GLU A 7 -3.96 -2.05 1.18
C GLU A 7 -3.82 -0.55 1.46
N TYR A 8 -4.06 -0.14 2.71
CA TYR A 8 -3.84 1.25 3.14
C TYR A 8 -2.38 1.68 2.92
N LEU A 9 -1.44 0.85 3.39
CA LEU A 9 -0.01 1.12 3.26
C LEU A 9 0.45 1.16 1.81
N ARG A 10 -0.01 0.23 0.98
CA ARG A 10 0.31 0.17 -0.44
C ARG A 10 -0.20 1.42 -1.15
N LYS A 11 -1.45 1.82 -0.93
CA LYS A 11 -2.01 3.07 -1.49
C LYS A 11 -1.19 4.29 -1.05
N ARG A 12 -0.78 4.37 0.21
CA ARG A 12 0.07 5.45 0.72
C ARG A 12 1.46 5.43 0.07
N ALA A 13 2.05 4.26 -0.12
CA ALA A 13 3.36 4.09 -0.77
C ALA A 13 3.33 4.52 -2.25
N ILE A 14 2.24 4.17 -2.97
CA ILE A 14 2.02 4.59 -4.36
C ILE A 14 1.92 6.12 -4.46
N ARG A 15 1.17 6.77 -3.58
CA ARG A 15 1.02 8.25 -3.58
C ARG A 15 2.34 9.01 -3.38
N LYS A 16 3.38 8.35 -2.86
CA LYS A 16 4.72 8.93 -2.68
C LYS A 16 5.61 8.76 -3.91
N GLN A 17 5.21 7.96 -4.89
CA GLN A 17 5.97 7.78 -6.13
C GLN A 17 5.79 8.98 -7.07
N PRO A 18 6.71 9.19 -8.02
CA PRO A 18 6.52 10.16 -9.10
C PRO A 18 5.20 9.95 -9.86
N ALA A 19 4.62 11.01 -10.42
CA ALA A 19 3.33 10.96 -11.12
C ALA A 19 3.33 9.95 -12.30
N ASP A 20 4.43 9.88 -13.02
CA ASP A 20 4.60 8.92 -14.14
C ASP A 20 4.56 7.48 -13.64
N ASP A 21 5.22 7.20 -12.52
CA ASP A 21 5.26 5.87 -11.92
C ASP A 21 3.89 5.47 -11.32
N GLN A 22 3.15 6.44 -10.76
CA GLN A 22 1.76 6.22 -10.33
C GLN A 22 0.85 5.88 -11.52
N THR A 23 1.02 6.60 -12.63
CA THR A 23 0.27 6.36 -13.87
C THR A 23 0.58 4.98 -14.43
N LEU A 24 1.86 4.60 -14.49
CA LEU A 24 2.29 3.27 -14.92
C LEU A 24 1.66 2.16 -14.09
N LEU A 25 1.75 2.25 -12.75
CA LEU A 25 1.16 1.28 -11.84
C LEU A 25 -0.35 1.13 -12.07
N ARG A 26 -1.08 2.24 -12.10
CA ARG A 26 -2.54 2.23 -12.29
C ARG A 26 -2.93 1.62 -13.63
N THR A 27 -2.23 1.98 -14.71
CA THR A 27 -2.51 1.46 -16.05
C THR A 27 -2.25 -0.04 -16.12
N TYR A 28 -1.10 -0.51 -15.61
CA TYR A 28 -0.78 -1.93 -15.58
C TYR A 28 -1.78 -2.73 -14.73
N GLU A 29 -2.07 -2.26 -13.50
CA GLU A 29 -3.03 -2.91 -12.59
C GLU A 29 -4.44 -2.99 -13.19
N THR A 30 -4.83 -2.02 -14.02
CA THR A 30 -6.13 -2.05 -14.71
C THR A 30 -6.20 -3.18 -15.73
N PHE A 31 -5.10 -3.49 -16.43
CA PHE A 31 -5.05 -4.64 -17.33
C PHE A 31 -4.98 -5.94 -16.54
N GLU A 32 -4.13 -6.01 -15.53
CA GLU A 32 -3.98 -7.20 -14.68
C GLU A 32 -5.29 -7.59 -13.97
N ALA A 33 -6.02 -6.60 -13.41
CA ALA A 33 -7.29 -6.84 -12.75
C ALA A 33 -8.32 -7.51 -13.67
N LYS A 34 -8.38 -7.11 -14.94
CA LYS A 34 -9.27 -7.74 -15.94
C LYS A 34 -8.89 -9.20 -16.21
N LEU A 35 -7.61 -9.52 -16.21
CA LEU A 35 -7.14 -10.90 -16.40
C LEU A 35 -7.44 -11.75 -15.16
N ILE A 36 -7.27 -11.20 -13.97
CA ILE A 36 -7.62 -11.85 -12.70
C ILE A 36 -9.12 -12.16 -12.64
N GLU A 37 -9.98 -11.22 -13.08
CA GLU A 37 -11.44 -11.42 -13.14
C GLU A 37 -11.85 -12.54 -14.10
N GLN A 38 -11.05 -12.80 -15.14
CA GLN A 38 -11.30 -13.85 -16.13
C GLN A 38 -10.74 -15.21 -15.72
N ALA A 39 -9.68 -15.23 -14.91
CA ALA A 39 -8.97 -16.44 -14.54
C ALA A 39 -9.78 -17.29 -13.55
N GLN A 40 -9.87 -18.59 -13.81
CA GLN A 40 -10.49 -19.57 -12.90
C GLN A 40 -9.49 -20.19 -11.93
N SER A 41 -8.20 -20.08 -12.21
CA SER A 41 -7.11 -20.59 -11.38
C SER A 41 -5.83 -19.76 -11.58
N GLU A 42 -4.83 -19.99 -10.74
CA GLU A 42 -3.52 -19.33 -10.88
C GLU A 42 -2.80 -19.73 -12.19
N GLN A 43 -2.90 -21.00 -12.60
CA GLN A 43 -2.34 -21.45 -13.87
C GLN A 43 -3.01 -20.78 -15.06
N ASP A 44 -4.34 -20.67 -15.02
CA ASP A 44 -5.13 -19.98 -16.05
C ASP A 44 -4.77 -18.49 -16.12
N LEU A 45 -4.53 -17.85 -14.96
CA LEU A 45 -4.04 -16.47 -14.93
C LEU A 45 -2.67 -16.33 -15.61
N LEU A 46 -1.73 -17.24 -15.37
CA LEU A 46 -0.43 -17.22 -16.02
C LEU A 46 -0.57 -17.36 -17.54
N ASP A 47 -1.42 -18.27 -18.00
CA ASP A 47 -1.69 -18.50 -19.43
C ASP A 47 -2.33 -17.25 -20.07
N LEU A 48 -3.29 -16.61 -19.38
CA LEU A 48 -3.89 -15.34 -19.80
C LEU A 48 -2.86 -14.21 -19.86
N MET A 49 -1.98 -14.08 -18.87
CA MET A 49 -0.93 -13.06 -18.85
C MET A 49 0.06 -13.24 -20.00
N GLN A 50 0.41 -14.49 -20.36
CA GLN A 50 1.26 -14.78 -21.50
C GLN A 50 0.57 -14.44 -22.83
N ARG A 51 -0.71 -14.76 -22.96
CA ARG A 51 -1.48 -14.52 -24.18
C ARG A 51 -1.79 -13.05 -24.40
N GLU A 52 -2.33 -12.38 -23.40
CA GLU A 52 -2.82 -10.99 -23.49
C GLU A 52 -1.70 -9.96 -23.32
N ARG A 53 -0.55 -10.36 -22.76
CA ARG A 53 0.68 -9.55 -22.63
C ARG A 53 0.41 -8.17 -22.01
N PRO A 54 -0.03 -8.09 -20.74
CA PRO A 54 -0.40 -6.81 -20.11
C PRO A 54 0.73 -5.78 -20.08
N PHE A 55 2.00 -6.21 -20.03
CA PHE A 55 3.15 -5.31 -20.17
C PHE A 55 3.19 -4.60 -21.52
N LEU A 56 2.91 -5.32 -22.62
CA LEU A 56 2.84 -4.73 -23.95
C LEU A 56 1.65 -3.78 -24.09
N MET A 57 0.51 -4.11 -23.48
CA MET A 57 -0.67 -3.23 -23.46
C MET A 57 -0.39 -1.91 -22.74
N ALA A 58 0.24 -1.98 -21.56
CA ALA A 58 0.67 -0.80 -20.81
C ALA A 58 1.70 0.02 -21.59
N ALA A 59 2.66 -0.65 -22.24
CA ALA A 59 3.68 0.01 -23.08
C ALA A 59 3.05 0.82 -24.21
N LYS A 60 2.11 0.22 -24.94
CA LYS A 60 1.36 0.91 -26.01
C LYS A 60 0.57 2.11 -25.48
N THR A 61 -0.07 1.96 -24.31
CA THR A 61 -0.89 3.01 -23.70
C THR A 61 -0.06 4.20 -23.23
N LEU A 62 1.16 3.95 -22.77
CA LEU A 62 2.04 4.96 -22.17
C LEU A 62 3.15 5.44 -23.11
N HIS A 63 3.14 4.99 -24.37
CA HIS A 63 4.17 5.26 -25.36
C HIS A 63 5.59 4.91 -24.88
N LEU A 64 5.70 3.78 -24.18
CA LEU A 64 6.97 3.20 -23.71
C LEU A 64 7.26 1.91 -24.47
N THR A 65 8.47 1.39 -24.34
CA THR A 65 8.78 0.01 -24.75
C THR A 65 8.31 -0.99 -23.69
N GLU A 66 7.97 -2.21 -24.11
CA GLU A 66 7.58 -3.29 -23.19
C GLU A 66 8.70 -3.61 -22.18
N SER A 67 9.97 -3.54 -22.61
CA SER A 67 11.12 -3.73 -21.72
C SER A 67 11.22 -2.65 -20.64
N GLU A 68 10.95 -1.39 -20.98
CA GLU A 68 10.93 -0.29 -20.02
C GLU A 68 9.80 -0.45 -19.00
N VAL A 69 8.60 -0.79 -19.47
CA VAL A 69 7.45 -1.07 -18.58
C VAL A 69 7.80 -2.19 -17.61
N TYR A 70 8.30 -3.32 -18.12
CA TYR A 70 8.68 -4.47 -17.29
C TYR A 70 9.72 -4.10 -16.23
N LYS A 71 10.83 -3.47 -16.63
CA LYS A 71 11.90 -3.06 -15.71
C LYS A 71 11.42 -2.06 -14.67
N ARG A 72 10.63 -1.05 -15.09
CA ARG A 72 10.09 -0.05 -14.18
C ARG A 72 9.10 -0.67 -13.20
N MET A 73 8.22 -1.56 -13.65
CA MET A 73 7.27 -2.29 -12.79
C MET A 73 8.00 -3.13 -11.74
N GLN A 74 9.00 -3.94 -12.13
CA GLN A 74 9.79 -4.70 -11.16
C GLN A 74 10.44 -3.83 -10.09
N ARG A 75 11.03 -2.70 -10.50
CA ARG A 75 11.62 -1.74 -9.57
C ARG A 75 10.56 -1.18 -8.62
N LEU A 76 9.40 -0.77 -9.15
CA LEU A 76 8.31 -0.18 -8.38
C LEU A 76 7.72 -1.19 -7.39
N GLU A 77 7.48 -2.43 -7.81
CA GLU A 77 7.00 -3.50 -6.93
C GLU A 77 7.93 -3.72 -5.74
N LYS A 78 9.25 -3.77 -6.00
CA LYS A 78 10.25 -3.88 -4.94
C LYS A 78 10.19 -2.68 -3.98
N VAL A 79 10.20 -1.46 -4.51
CA VAL A 79 10.13 -0.23 -3.70
C VAL A 79 8.85 -0.16 -2.86
N LEU A 80 7.71 -0.53 -3.45
CA LEU A 80 6.43 -0.58 -2.76
C LEU A 80 6.44 -1.62 -1.66
N ASN A 81 6.93 -2.84 -1.94
CA ASN A 81 7.01 -3.91 -0.96
C ASN A 81 7.92 -3.53 0.22
N ASP A 82 9.11 -3.00 -0.07
CA ASP A 82 10.06 -2.54 0.96
C ASP A 82 9.45 -1.42 1.82
N THR A 83 8.75 -0.47 1.18
CA THR A 83 8.07 0.63 1.87
C THR A 83 6.94 0.15 2.75
N VAL A 84 6.09 -0.74 2.23
CA VAL A 84 4.98 -1.32 2.99
C VAL A 84 5.50 -2.15 4.16
N HIS A 85 6.52 -2.98 3.94
CA HIS A 85 7.11 -3.80 4.98
C HIS A 85 7.74 -2.96 6.10
N ARG A 86 8.50 -1.92 5.74
CA ARG A 86 9.06 -0.97 6.71
C ARG A 86 7.96 -0.27 7.49
N ASP A 87 7.00 0.34 6.81
CA ASP A 87 5.96 1.14 7.45
C ASP A 87 5.03 0.24 8.32
N ALA A 88 4.78 -1.01 7.90
CA ALA A 88 3.99 -1.98 8.65
C ALA A 88 4.56 -2.30 10.04
N LYS A 89 5.90 -2.30 10.19
CA LYS A 89 6.58 -2.52 11.49
C LYS A 89 6.35 -1.39 12.49
N HIS A 90 6.05 -0.19 12.00
CA HIS A 90 5.87 1.00 12.85
C HIS A 90 4.39 1.35 13.10
N LEU A 91 3.46 0.63 12.46
CA LEU A 91 2.03 0.86 12.57
C LEU A 91 1.39 -0.10 13.58
N HIS A 92 0.74 0.47 14.58
CA HIS A 92 -0.02 -0.27 15.58
C HIS A 92 -1.45 0.28 15.69
N TRP A 93 -2.36 -0.60 16.08
CA TRP A 93 -3.74 -0.24 16.37
C TRP A 93 -3.82 0.22 17.82
N ILE A 94 -4.39 1.40 18.03
CA ILE A 94 -4.71 1.94 19.35
C ILE A 94 -6.22 1.81 19.50
N ASP A 95 -6.68 1.04 20.49
CA ASP A 95 -8.10 0.99 20.84
C ASP A 95 -8.48 2.32 21.49
N VAL A 96 -9.40 3.04 20.84
CA VAL A 96 -9.89 4.35 21.29
C VAL A 96 -11.37 4.30 21.66
N SER A 97 -11.93 3.09 21.79
CA SER A 97 -13.37 2.86 22.04
C SER A 97 -13.88 3.59 23.28
N ASN A 98 -13.03 3.78 24.30
CA ASN A 98 -13.39 4.45 25.55
C ASN A 98 -13.10 5.97 25.55
N SER A 99 -12.47 6.50 24.51
CA SER A 99 -11.98 7.89 24.45
C SER A 99 -12.72 8.77 23.44
N LEU A 100 -13.59 8.19 22.62
CA LEU A 100 -14.46 8.94 21.73
C LEU A 100 -15.77 9.27 22.47
N PRO A 101 -16.07 10.55 22.75
CA PRO A 101 -17.37 10.91 23.31
C PRO A 101 -18.45 10.43 22.34
N HIS A 102 -19.53 9.86 22.87
CA HIS A 102 -20.66 9.26 22.14
C HIS A 102 -21.32 10.20 21.09
N GLN A 103 -20.65 10.48 19.97
CA GLN A 103 -21.24 11.06 18.76
C GLN A 103 -21.61 9.95 17.77
N ALA A 104 -22.12 8.85 18.31
CA ALA A 104 -22.39 7.62 17.60
C ALA A 104 -23.87 7.24 17.79
N SER A 105 -24.80 8.17 17.55
CA SER A 105 -26.25 7.91 17.56
C SER A 105 -26.73 6.97 16.45
N HIS A 106 -25.82 6.33 15.70
CA HIS A 106 -26.11 5.37 14.63
C HIS A 106 -25.36 4.03 14.73
N PHE A 107 -24.56 3.79 15.78
CA PHE A 107 -23.88 2.50 15.94
C PHE A 107 -24.73 1.57 16.82
N THR A 108 -25.63 0.82 16.19
CA THR A 108 -26.37 -0.27 16.85
C THR A 108 -25.47 -1.51 16.96
N GLY A 109 -24.91 -1.76 18.15
CA GLY A 109 -24.11 -2.94 18.50
C GLY A 109 -22.68 -2.63 18.95
N ASP A 110 -22.07 -3.57 19.68
CA ASP A 110 -20.70 -3.57 20.27
C ASP A 110 -19.58 -3.26 19.24
N THR A 111 -19.55 -2.03 18.74
CA THR A 111 -18.59 -1.59 17.72
C THR A 111 -17.34 -1.06 18.41
N LYS A 112 -16.23 -1.78 18.28
CA LYS A 112 -14.91 -1.32 18.75
C LYS A 112 -14.26 -0.42 17.72
N THR A 113 -13.76 0.75 18.16
CA THR A 113 -13.10 1.73 17.29
C THR A 113 -11.59 1.72 17.54
N PHE A 114 -10.83 1.55 16.46
CA PHE A 114 -9.36 1.53 16.51
C PHE A 114 -8.77 2.65 15.65
N LEU A 115 -7.77 3.34 16.20
CA LEU A 115 -6.96 4.31 15.48
C LEU A 115 -5.67 3.64 15.00
N LEU A 116 -5.30 3.85 13.73
CA LEU A 116 -4.05 3.35 13.17
C LEU A 116 -2.96 4.43 13.33
N ALA A 117 -2.01 4.21 14.24
CA ALA A 117 -0.96 5.17 14.57
C ALA A 117 0.43 4.69 14.12
N MET A 118 1.25 5.62 13.64
CA MET A 118 2.70 5.39 13.49
C MET A 118 3.40 5.71 14.80
N GLN A 119 4.25 4.80 15.28
CA GLN A 119 5.17 5.11 16.37
C GLN A 119 6.12 6.22 15.91
N SER A 120 6.00 7.39 16.52
CA SER A 120 6.95 8.48 16.34
C SER A 120 8.20 8.13 17.15
N GLN A 121 9.36 8.02 16.51
CA GLN A 121 10.63 7.98 17.25
C GLN A 121 10.92 9.39 17.79
N THR A 122 10.18 9.81 18.82
CA THR A 122 10.60 10.92 19.66
C THR A 122 11.66 10.40 20.63
N HIS A 123 12.91 10.34 20.16
CA HIS A 123 14.06 10.40 21.05
C HIS A 123 14.06 11.78 21.72
N LEU A 124 13.28 11.94 22.79
CA LEU A 124 13.56 12.94 23.80
C LEU A 124 14.87 12.53 24.46
N LYS A 125 15.97 13.07 23.93
CA LYS A 125 17.21 13.28 24.68
C LYS A 125 16.84 14.14 25.89
N THR A 126 16.38 13.52 26.98
CA THR A 126 16.42 14.16 28.29
C THR A 126 17.89 14.36 28.65
N LYS A 127 18.37 15.58 28.41
CA LYS A 127 19.63 16.09 28.94
C LYS A 127 19.67 15.77 30.44
N LYS A 128 20.50 14.80 30.84
CA LYS A 128 21.07 14.75 32.18
C LYS A 128 21.98 15.98 32.29
N ASN A 129 21.45 17.08 32.81
CA ASN A 129 22.24 18.20 33.30
C ASN A 129 21.71 18.60 34.68
N GLN A 130 22.08 17.80 35.67
CA GLN A 130 22.21 18.25 37.06
C GLN A 130 23.53 17.68 37.59
N LYS A 131 24.59 18.46 37.39
CA LYS A 131 25.79 18.49 38.22
C LYS A 131 26.04 19.96 38.52
N GLY A 132 26.19 20.29 39.80
CA GLY A 132 26.78 21.56 40.25
C GLY A 132 25.78 22.47 40.96
N GLY A 133 25.84 22.43 42.29
CA GLY A 133 25.13 23.28 43.25
C GLY A 133 25.39 22.74 44.64
#